data_AF-A0A5R2MUI5-F1
#
_entry.id   AF-A0A5R2MUI5-F1
#
_cell.length_a   1.000
_cell.length_b   1.000
_cell.length_c   1.000
_cell.angle_alpha   90.00
_cell.angle_beta   90.00
_cell.angle_gamma   90.00
#
_symmetry.space_group_name_H-M   'P 1'
#
loop_
_entity.id
_entity.type
_entity.pdbx_description
1 polymer ?
#
loop_
_entity_poly.entity_id
_entity_poly.type
_entity_poly.pdbx_seq_one_letter_code
_entity_poly.pdbx_strand_id
1 'polypeptide(L)'
;MKFVTSLLNRRAFVALAAASMLAGAMHSAPASAADVTIPIIVKDTTSFYWQIVLAGARKAGKDLGVNVPELGAQAETDVNGQISILENAVASNPAA
;
A
#
# COMPACT_ATOMS: atom_id res chain seq x y z
N MET A 1 -55.09 39.39 -2.76
CA MET A 1 -54.62 39.47 -1.35
C MET A 1 -54.56 38.05 -0.80
N LYS A 2 -53.41 37.69 -0.21
CA LYS A 2 -53.08 36.69 0.83
C LYS A 2 -54.19 35.67 1.20
N PHE A 3 -54.02 34.37 1.44
CA PHE A 3 -52.96 33.45 1.90
C PHE A 3 -53.44 32.02 1.44
N VAL A 4 -52.70 30.92 1.34
CA VAL A 4 -51.85 30.22 2.32
C VAL A 4 -51.06 29.14 1.56
N THR A 5 -49.77 29.08 1.86
CA THR A 5 -48.77 28.10 1.45
C THR A 5 -48.86 26.78 2.23
N SER A 6 -48.23 25.73 1.68
CA SER A 6 -47.59 24.62 2.40
C SER A 6 -48.45 23.43 2.86
N LEU A 7 -48.68 22.48 1.93
CA LEU A 7 -48.97 21.07 2.26
C LEU A 7 -47.89 20.11 1.74
N LEU A 8 -46.81 20.63 1.16
CA LEU A 8 -45.64 19.85 0.72
C LEU A 8 -44.61 19.67 1.85
N ASN A 9 -45.04 19.55 3.11
CA ASN A 9 -44.12 19.56 4.25
C ASN A 9 -44.05 18.21 4.97
N ARG A 10 -42.80 17.78 5.19
CA ARG A 10 -42.31 16.66 6.01
C ARG A 10 -42.31 15.26 5.41
N ARG A 11 -43.42 14.69 4.92
CA ARG A 11 -43.43 13.24 4.58
C ARG A 11 -42.59 12.88 3.35
N ALA A 12 -42.71 13.66 2.28
CA ALA A 12 -41.88 13.50 1.08
C ALA A 12 -40.39 13.80 1.35
N PHE A 13 -40.10 14.73 2.27
CA PHE A 13 -38.73 15.08 2.64
C PHE A 13 -38.06 13.97 3.47
N VAL A 14 -38.80 13.32 4.37
CA VAL A 14 -38.31 12.19 5.18
C VAL A 14 -38.10 10.94 4.33
N ALA A 15 -38.98 10.67 3.37
CA ALA A 15 -38.82 9.54 2.45
C ALA A 15 -37.59 9.69 1.54
N LEU A 16 -37.33 10.90 1.03
CA LEU A 16 -36.16 11.19 0.21
C LEU A 16 -34.85 11.15 1.03
N ALA A 17 -34.88 11.58 2.29
CA ALA A 17 -33.74 11.48 3.20
C ALA A 17 -33.43 10.03 3.62
N ALA A 18 -34.44 9.17 3.74
CA ALA A 18 -34.22 7.76 4.04
C ALA A 18 -33.62 6.99 2.83
N ALA A 19 -34.01 7.36 1.60
CA ALA A 19 -33.47 6.76 0.38
C ALA A 19 -32.00 7.16 0.12
N SER A 20 -31.60 8.38 0.48
CA SER A 20 -30.20 8.82 0.35
C SER A 20 -29.27 8.15 1.38
N MET A 21 -29.78 7.73 2.54
CA MET A 21 -29.01 6.98 3.54
C MET A 21 -28.68 5.54 3.11
N LEU A 22 -29.53 4.88 2.32
CA LEU A 22 -29.22 3.55 1.77
C LEU A 22 -28.26 3.59 0.58
N ALA A 23 -28.27 4.66 -0.22
CA ALA A 23 -27.33 4.84 -1.33
C ALA A 23 -25.90 5.18 -0.86
N GLY A 24 -25.75 5.79 0.32
CA GLY A 24 -24.45 6.09 0.93
C GLY A 24 -23.74 4.89 1.58
N ALA A 25 -24.42 3.73 1.67
CA ALA A 25 -23.88 2.52 2.29
C ALA A 25 -23.13 1.61 1.30
N MET A 26 -22.95 2.03 0.04
CA MET A 26 -21.95 1.43 -0.84
C MET A 26 -20.57 1.94 -0.45
N HIS A 27 -20.16 1.57 0.78
CA HIS A 27 -18.79 1.65 1.21
C HIS A 27 -17.95 0.93 0.18
N SER A 28 -17.03 1.68 -0.43
CA SER A 28 -15.92 1.16 -1.22
C SER A 28 -15.38 -0.07 -0.51
N ALA A 29 -15.54 -1.25 -1.09
CA ALA A 29 -14.81 -2.41 -0.63
C ALA A 29 -13.34 -1.99 -0.58
N PRO A 30 -12.59 -2.28 0.51
CA PRO A 30 -11.18 -1.98 0.53
C PRO A 30 -10.60 -2.68 -0.70
N ALA A 31 -10.04 -1.90 -1.62
CA ALA A 31 -9.20 -2.48 -2.65
C ALA A 31 -8.11 -3.23 -1.87
N SER A 32 -8.10 -4.56 -1.95
CA SER A 32 -6.97 -5.33 -1.42
C SER A 32 -5.74 -4.71 -2.03
N ALA A 33 -4.91 -4.08 -1.20
CA ALA A 33 -3.60 -3.65 -1.63
C ALA A 33 -2.95 -4.90 -2.22
N ALA A 34 -2.59 -4.85 -3.51
CA ALA A 34 -1.77 -5.91 -4.08
C ALA A 34 -0.55 -6.08 -3.16
N ASP A 35 -0.12 -7.30 -2.89
CA ASP A 35 1.07 -7.57 -2.08
C ASP A 35 2.31 -7.07 -2.84
N VAL A 36 2.53 -5.75 -2.81
CA VAL A 36 3.64 -5.09 -3.47
C VAL A 36 4.92 -5.59 -2.81
N THR A 37 5.80 -6.19 -3.61
CA THR A 37 7.11 -6.66 -3.16
C THR A 37 8.20 -5.87 -3.86
N ILE A 38 9.08 -5.25 -3.06
CA ILE A 38 10.24 -4.49 -3.55
C ILE A 38 11.49 -5.02 -2.83
N PRO A 39 12.32 -5.87 -3.47
CA PRO A 39 13.56 -6.37 -2.88
C PRO A 39 14.61 -5.25 -2.77
N ILE A 40 15.35 -5.25 -1.67
CA ILE A 40 16.45 -4.32 -1.42
C ILE A 40 17.74 -5.12 -1.34
N ILE A 41 18.61 -4.91 -2.33
CA ILE A 41 19.89 -5.62 -2.48
C ILE A 41 21.03 -4.67 -2.13
N VAL A 42 21.63 -4.83 -0.95
CA VAL A 42 22.79 -4.05 -0.51
C VAL A 42 24.11 -4.66 -1.00
N LYS A 43 25.20 -3.89 -0.92
CA LYS A 43 26.51 -4.32 -1.44
C LYS A 43 27.09 -5.51 -0.70
N ASP A 44 26.97 -5.55 0.62
CA ASP A 44 27.32 -6.72 1.44
C ASP A 44 26.49 -6.74 2.73
N THR A 45 26.34 -7.92 3.32
CA THR A 45 25.55 -8.12 4.54
C THR A 45 26.38 -8.06 5.83
N THR A 46 27.70 -7.93 5.73
CA THR A 46 28.61 -7.94 6.88
C THR A 46 28.90 -6.54 7.42
N SER A 47 28.71 -5.51 6.60
CA SER A 47 28.88 -4.11 6.97
C SER A 47 27.74 -3.60 7.85
N PHE A 48 28.09 -3.01 8.99
CA PHE A 48 27.14 -2.35 9.86
C PHE A 48 26.39 -1.20 9.16
N TYR A 49 27.05 -0.52 8.22
CA TYR A 49 26.43 0.53 7.42
C TYR A 49 25.23 -0.01 6.63
N TRP A 50 25.40 -1.14 5.94
CA TRP A 50 24.33 -1.74 5.14
C TRP A 50 23.20 -2.30 6.01
N GLN A 51 23.50 -2.79 7.22
CA GLN A 51 22.46 -3.19 8.18
C GLN A 51 21.55 -2.01 8.59
N ILE A 52 22.10 -0.79 8.71
CA ILE A 52 21.30 0.41 8.96
C ILE A 52 20.40 0.74 7.76
N VAL A 53 20.93 0.64 6.53
CA VAL A 53 20.15 0.85 5.30
C VAL A 53 18.98 -0.12 5.22
N LEU A 54 19.22 -1.41 5.49
CA LEU A 54 18.19 -2.44 5.52
C LEU A 54 17.13 -2.17 6.60
N ALA A 55 17.55 -1.73 7.80
CA ALA A 55 16.61 -1.37 8.86
C ALA A 55 15.67 -0.22 8.45
N GLY A 56 16.18 0.78 7.73
CA GLY A 56 15.39 1.87 7.17
C GLY A 56 14.38 1.39 6.12
N ALA A 57 14.83 0.54 5.20
CA ALA A 57 13.98 -0.07 4.18
C ALA A 57 12.86 -0.93 4.79
N ARG A 58 13.19 -1.77 5.77
CA ARG A 58 12.22 -2.58 6.52
C ARG A 58 11.17 -1.72 7.21
N LYS A 59 11.60 -0.62 7.85
CA LYS A 59 10.69 0.32 8.49
C LYS A 59 9.72 0.94 7.47
N ALA A 60 10.24 1.42 6.33
CA ALA A 60 9.41 1.97 5.27
C ALA A 60 8.43 0.93 4.69
N GLY A 61 8.87 -0.31 4.49
CA GLY A 61 8.00 -1.40 4.05
C GLY A 61 6.82 -1.63 5.00
N LYS A 62 7.08 -1.65 6.31
CA LYS A 62 6.02 -1.75 7.33
C LYS A 62 5.07 -0.53 7.31
N ASP A 63 5.64 0.67 7.25
CA ASP A 63 4.86 1.91 7.28
C ASP A 63 3.97 2.07 6.03
N LEU A 64 4.36 1.45 4.89
CA LEU A 64 3.67 1.53 3.60
C LEU A 64 2.87 0.26 3.21
N GLY A 65 2.98 -0.82 3.98
CA GLY A 65 2.35 -2.10 3.63
C GLY A 65 2.99 -2.80 2.42
N VAL A 66 4.29 -2.59 2.21
CA VAL A 66 5.09 -3.20 1.13
C VAL A 66 5.96 -4.32 1.72
N ASN A 67 6.00 -5.48 1.08
CA ASN A 67 6.94 -6.55 1.42
C ASN A 67 8.35 -6.19 0.92
N VAL A 68 9.35 -6.25 1.80
CA VAL A 68 10.72 -5.82 1.50
C VAL A 68 11.70 -6.95 1.79
N PRO A 69 11.98 -7.84 0.82
CA PRO A 69 13.07 -8.81 0.92
C PRO A 69 14.42 -8.09 1.08
N GLU A 70 15.14 -8.42 2.15
CA GLU A 70 16.45 -7.85 2.47
C GLU A 70 17.55 -8.79 1.99
N LEU A 71 18.32 -8.37 0.99
CA LEU A 71 19.28 -9.20 0.28
C LEU A 71 20.63 -8.50 0.18
N GLY A 72 21.70 -9.25 -0.03
CA GLY A 72 23.03 -8.69 -0.29
C GLY A 72 24.09 -9.77 -0.38
N ALA A 73 25.22 -9.44 -1.00
CA ALA A 73 26.34 -10.38 -1.12
C ALA A 73 26.98 -10.66 0.26
N GLN A 74 27.79 -11.72 0.33
CA GLN A 74 28.51 -12.09 1.56
C GLN A 74 29.78 -11.25 1.78
N ALA A 75 30.27 -10.58 0.74
CA ALA A 75 31.40 -9.67 0.81
C ALA A 75 31.29 -8.61 -0.30
N GLU A 76 31.91 -7.44 -0.09
CA GLU A 76 31.91 -6.38 -1.10
C GLU A 76 32.58 -6.77 -2.42
N THR A 77 33.48 -7.75 -2.38
CA THR A 77 34.21 -8.29 -3.54
C THR A 77 33.45 -9.40 -4.26
N ASP A 78 32.35 -9.90 -3.69
CA ASP A 78 31.55 -10.98 -4.26
C ASP A 78 30.55 -10.46 -5.31
N VAL A 79 31.10 -10.01 -6.44
CA VAL A 79 30.33 -9.47 -7.56
C VAL A 79 29.42 -10.54 -8.18
N ASN A 80 29.90 -11.78 -8.30
CA ASN A 80 29.12 -12.88 -8.87
C ASN A 80 27.93 -13.26 -7.97
N GLY A 81 28.12 -13.24 -6.66
CA GLY A 81 27.03 -13.40 -5.70
C GLY A 81 25.98 -12.29 -5.84
N GLN A 82 26.42 -11.04 -6.00
CA GLN A 82 25.50 -9.92 -6.19
C GLN A 82 24.67 -10.04 -7.49
N ILE A 83 25.30 -10.46 -8.60
CA ILE A 83 24.60 -10.72 -9.87
C ILE A 83 23.56 -11.84 -9.69
N SER A 84 23.97 -12.96 -9.07
CA SER A 84 23.07 -14.10 -8.86
C SER A 84 21.86 -13.73 -7.99
N ILE A 85 22.06 -12.90 -6.97
CA ILE A 85 20.97 -12.38 -6.12
C ILE A 85 20.01 -11.51 -6.95
N LEU A 86 20.54 -10.61 -7.79
CA LEU A 86 19.74 -9.75 -8.65
C LEU A 86 18.90 -10.56 -9.65
N GLU A 87 19.50 -11.52 -10.32
CA GLU A 87 18.81 -12.38 -11.30
C GLU A 87 17.65 -13.14 -10.64
N ASN A 88 17.88 -13.71 -9.45
CA ASN A 88 16.83 -14.39 -8.68
C ASN A 88 15.74 -13.44 -8.21
N ALA A 89 16.10 -12.22 -7.79
CA ALA A 89 15.13 -11.21 -7.38
C ALA A 89 14.23 -10.81 -8.56
N VAL A 90 14.81 -10.52 -9.73
CA VAL A 90 14.05 -10.17 -10.95
C VAL A 90 13.18 -11.33 -11.43
N ALA A 91 13.64 -12.57 -11.32
CA ALA A 91 12.87 -13.76 -11.70
C ALA A 91 11.57 -13.92 -10.89
N SER A 92 11.49 -13.32 -9.68
CA SER A 92 10.26 -13.30 -8.87
C SER A 92 9.23 -12.26 -9.33
N ASN A 93 9.52 -11.49 -10.39
CA ASN A 93 8.69 -10.41 -10.94
C ASN A 93 8.24 -9.38 -9.88
N PRO A 94 9.18 -8.73 -9.17
CA PRO A 94 8.89 -7.74 -8.15
C PRO A 94 8.32 -6.46 -8.77
N ALA A 95 7.76 -5.59 -7.93
CA ALA A 95 7.17 -4.33 -8.38
C ALA A 95 8.21 -3.27 -8.77
N ALA A 96 9.44 -3.38 -8.27
CA ALA A 96 10.59 -2.54 -8.56
C ALA A 96 11.90 -3.32 -8.33
#